data_AF-A0A534C8J7-F1
#
_entry.id   AF-A0A534C8J7-F1
#
_cell.length_a   1.000
_cell.length_b   1.000
_cell.length_c   1.000
_cell.angle_alpha   90.00
_cell.angle_beta   90.00
_cell.angle_gamma   90.00
#
_symmetry.space_group_name_H-M   'P 1'
#
loop_
_entity.id
_entity.type
_entity.pdbx_description
1 polymer ?
#
loop_
_entity_poly.entity_id
_entity_poly.type
_entity_poly.pdbx_seq_one_letter_code
_entity_poly.pdbx_strand_id
1 'polypeptide(L)' 'MDRHASLFALLAVISLDDLNSLPAPQFAAALSGVFERSSWVADRVSALRPFHSRFDLHRALCTAVEQA' A
#
# COMPACT_ATOMS: atom_id res chain seq x y z
N MET A 1 -10.83 18.18 4.86
CA MET A 1 -12.19 17.80 4.42
C MET A 1 -12.11 16.33 4.04
N ASP A 2 -11.74 15.43 4.96
CA ASP A 2 -11.31 14.09 4.56
C ASP A 2 -11.81 13.04 5.54
N ARG A 3 -13.15 12.98 5.69
CA ARG A 3 -13.83 11.91 6.45
C ARG A 3 -14.03 10.63 5.63
N HIS A 4 -13.60 10.59 4.35
CA HIS A 4 -13.77 9.43 3.47
C HIS A 4 -12.55 8.50 3.39
N ALA A 5 -11.33 8.99 3.66
CA ALA A 5 -10.13 8.14 3.60
C ALA A 5 -10.14 7.03 4.67
N SER A 6 -10.74 7.28 5.83
CA SER A 6 -10.71 6.35 6.97
C SER A 6 -11.73 5.20 6.92
N LEU A 7 -12.76 5.24 6.06
CA LEU A 7 -13.74 4.15 5.98
C LEU A 7 -13.38 3.06 4.97
N PHE A 8 -12.61 3.39 3.92
CA PHE A 8 -12.23 2.43 2.88
C PHE A 8 -11.23 1.37 3.37
N ALA A 9 -10.41 1.72 4.36
CA ALA A 9 -9.32 0.88 4.86
C ALA A 9 -9.77 -0.36 5.67
N LEU A 10 -11.03 -0.44 6.11
CA LEU A 10 -11.49 -1.50 7.02
C LEU A 10 -12.28 -2.63 6.35
N LEU A 11 -12.76 -2.51 5.11
CA LEU A 11 -13.62 -3.54 4.47
C LEU A 11 -13.46 -3.74 2.95
N ALA A 12 -12.58 -3.02 2.25
CA ALA A 12 -12.55 -3.09 0.78
C ALA A 12 -11.39 -3.94 0.22
N VAL A 13 -11.74 -4.97 -0.58
CA VAL A 13 -10.80 -5.62 -1.52
C VAL A 13 -10.58 -4.67 -2.70
N ILE A 14 -9.34 -4.27 -2.96
CA ILE A 14 -8.93 -3.45 -4.11
C ILE A 14 -8.22 -4.33 -5.16
N SER A 15 -8.42 -4.03 -6.44
CA SER A 15 -7.66 -4.70 -7.51
C SER A 15 -6.20 -4.22 -7.51
N LEU A 16 -5.29 -5.05 -8.02
CA LEU A 16 -3.87 -4.67 -8.09
C LEU A 16 -3.63 -3.53 -9.10
N ASP A 17 -4.38 -3.51 -10.21
CA ASP A 17 -4.34 -2.43 -11.21
C ASP A 17 -4.81 -1.09 -10.65
N ASP A 18 -5.91 -1.09 -9.90
CA ASP A 18 -6.40 0.13 -9.24
C ASP A 18 -5.38 0.62 -8.22
N LEU A 19 -4.85 -0.29 -7.39
CA LEU A 19 -3.80 0.02 -6.42
C LEU A 19 -2.54 0.59 -7.11
N ASN A 20 -2.12 0.00 -8.24
CA ASN A 20 -0.97 0.48 -9.01
C ASN A 20 -1.18 1.90 -9.55
N SER A 21 -2.42 2.26 -9.88
CA SER A 21 -2.79 3.53 -10.50
C SER A 21 -3.00 4.67 -9.49
N LEU A 22 -3.10 4.38 -8.19
CA LEU A 22 -3.31 5.40 -7.16
C LEU A 22 -2.13 6.38 -7.05
N PRO A 23 -2.37 7.67 -6.78
CA PRO A 23 -1.32 8.57 -6.31
C PRO A 23 -0.62 8.01 -5.06
N ALA A 24 0.68 8.27 -4.91
CA ALA A 24 1.50 7.76 -3.79
C ALA A 24 0.84 7.87 -2.39
N PRO A 25 0.28 9.03 -1.96
CA PRO A 25 -0.35 9.12 -0.64
C PRO A 25 -1.61 8.23 -0.50
N GLN A 26 -2.34 8.02 -1.59
CA GLN A 26 -3.54 7.16 -1.60
C GLN A 26 -3.15 5.67 -1.61
N PHE A 27 -2.08 5.32 -2.31
CA PHE A 27 -1.49 3.98 -2.25
C PHE A 27 -1.04 3.62 -0.83
N ALA A 28 -0.32 4.52 -0.17
CA ALA A 28 0.13 4.30 1.20
C ALA A 28 -1.04 4.16 2.19
N ALA A 29 -2.08 5.00 2.03
CA ALA A 29 -3.29 4.91 2.83
C ALA A 29 -4.03 3.57 2.64
N ALA A 30 -4.12 3.07 1.39
CA ALA A 30 -4.75 1.79 1.08
C ALA A 30 -4.04 0.59 1.72
N LEU A 31 -2.73 0.69 1.98
CA LEU A 31 -1.93 -0.36 2.63
C LEU A 31 -1.70 -0.12 4.13
N SER A 32 -2.22 0.97 4.70
CA SER A 32 -1.94 1.37 6.09
C SER A 32 -2.36 0.35 7.15
N GLY A 33 -3.35 -0.51 6.86
CA GLY A 33 -3.79 -1.60 7.73
C GLY A 33 -2.93 -2.88 7.64
N VAL A 34 -1.99 -2.98 6.71
CA VAL A 34 -1.17 -4.18 6.49
C VAL A 34 -0.04 -4.30 7.51
N PHE A 35 0.57 -3.16 7.89
CA PHE A 35 1.65 -3.12 8.86
C PHE A 35 1.31 -2.17 10.01
N GLU A 36 1.19 -2.72 11.22
CA GLU A 36 0.94 -1.93 12.41
C GLU A 36 2.10 -0.93 12.66
N ARG A 37 1.74 0.35 12.81
CA ARG A 37 2.66 1.47 13.10
C ARG A 37 3.82 1.65 12.11
N SER A 38 3.72 1.04 10.92
CA SER A 38 4.82 1.03 9.93
C SER A 38 4.35 1.53 8.56
N SER A 39 3.64 2.66 8.55
CA SER A 39 3.15 3.30 7.31
C SER A 39 4.27 3.60 6.31
N TRP A 40 5.49 3.84 6.80
CA TRP A 40 6.70 4.08 6.01
C TRP A 40 7.02 2.96 5.01
N VAL A 41 6.60 1.72 5.30
CA VAL A 41 6.81 0.55 4.41
C VAL A 41 6.07 0.79 3.09
N ALA A 42 4.82 1.24 3.16
CA ALA A 42 4.01 1.51 1.99
C ALA A 42 4.55 2.70 1.18
N ASP A 43 5.08 3.73 1.85
CA ASP A 43 5.72 4.86 1.19
C ASP A 43 6.97 4.42 0.41
N ARG A 44 7.83 3.60 1.02
CA ARG A 44 9.07 3.09 0.40
C ARG A 44 8.79 2.25 -0.85
N VAL A 45 7.77 1.40 -0.81
CA VAL A 45 7.44 0.54 -1.97
C VAL A 45 6.61 1.24 -3.05
N SER A 46 6.01 2.40 -2.76
CA SER A 46 5.15 3.12 -3.71
C SER A 46 5.85 3.45 -5.04
N ALA A 47 7.16 3.70 -4.98
CA ALA A 47 7.99 4.01 -6.15
C ALA A 47 8.35 2.77 -7.01
N LEU A 48 8.10 1.55 -6.53
CA LEU A 48 8.44 0.30 -7.23
C LEU A 48 7.32 -0.21 -8.15
N ARG A 49 6.21 0.52 -8.20
CA ARG A 49 5.07 0.21 -9.07
C ARG A 49 5.44 0.39 -10.55
N PRO A 50 4.79 -0.35 -11.46
CA PRO A 50 3.67 -1.27 -11.22
C PRO A 50 4.09 -2.65 -10.68
N PHE A 51 3.27 -3.24 -9.81
CA PHE A 51 3.39 -4.64 -9.42
C PHE A 51 2.56 -5.54 -10.34
N HIS A 52 3.14 -6.63 -10.83
CA HIS A 52 2.47 -7.55 -11.75
C HIS A 52 1.64 -8.61 -11.02
N SER A 53 1.92 -8.86 -9.74
CA SER A 53 1.17 -9.80 -8.92
C SER A 53 1.13 -9.38 -7.45
N ARG A 54 0.18 -9.94 -6.70
CA ARG A 54 0.11 -9.80 -5.24
C ARG A 54 1.37 -10.33 -4.54
N PHE A 55 2.03 -11.33 -5.13
CA PHE A 55 3.28 -11.87 -4.59
C PHE A 55 4.45 -10.89 -4.77
N ASP A 56 4.51 -10.17 -5.90
CA ASP A 56 5.54 -9.16 -6.12
C ASP A 56 5.41 -7.99 -5.14
N LEU A 57 4.17 -7.52 -4.93
CA LEU A 57 3.87 -6.52 -3.92
C LEU A 57 4.26 -7.01 -2.53
N HIS A 58 3.86 -8.22 -2.14
CA HIS A 58 4.19 -8.80 -0.84
C HIS A 58 5.71 -8.90 -0.63
N ARG A 59 6.45 -9.38 -1.63
CA ARG A 59 7.91 -9.46 -1.57
C ARG A 59 8.55 -8.08 -1.38
N ALA A 60 8.11 -7.07 -2.12
CA ALA A 60 8.61 -5.71 -1.97
C ALA A 60 8.37 -5.15 -0.56
N LEU A 61 7.19 -5.40 0.01
CA LEU A 61 6.85 -5.00 1.38
C LEU A 61 7.75 -5.69 2.42
N CYS A 62 7.97 -7.01 2.31
CA CYS A 62 8.87 -7.74 3.20
C CYS A 62 10.32 -7.23 3.09
N THR A 63 10.83 -7.05 1.88
CA THR A 63 12.18 -6.53 1.66
C THR A 63 12.33 -5.12 2.23
N ALA A 64 11.31 -4.26 2.14
CA ALA A 64 11.35 -2.93 2.73
C ALA A 64 11.51 -2.98 4.26
N VAL A 65 10.91 -3.96 4.93
CA VAL A 65 11.05 -4.23 6.38
C VAL A 65 12.43 -4.80 6.71
N GLU A 66 12.93 -5.75 5.93
CA GLU A 66 14.25 -6.37 6.13
C GLU A 66 15.41 -5.36 5.95
N GLN A 67 15.22 -4.34 5.12
CA GLN A 67 16.22 -3.30 4.82
C GLN A 67 16.03 -2.02 5.66
N ALA A 68 15.34 -2.09 6.79
CA ALA A 68 15.11 -0.94 7.66
C ALA A 68 16.13 -0.82 8.78
#